data_AF-A0A2T1GAE3-F1
#
_entry.id   AF-A0A2T1GAE3-F1
#
_cell.length_a   1.000
_cell.length_b   1.000
_cell.length_c   1.000
_cell.angle_alpha   90.00
_cell.angle_beta   90.00
_cell.angle_gamma   90.00
#
_symmetry.space_group_name_H-M   'P 1'
#
loop_
_entity.id
_entity.type
_entity.pdbx_description
1 polymer ?
#
loop_
_entity_poly.entity_id
_entity_poly.type
_entity_poly.pdbx_seq_one_letter_code
_entity_poly.pdbx_strand_id
1 'polypeptide(L)'
;MLIYEAFHNTLKRYDISGKALARVAGVSESLVSQFRHGKKGVTDEMLDNLLEAMQKIAPGARKHFCSLVAGELVEGAGVENAIKEISIEEIPELLMAIARCCKSGESQVLQVH
;
A
#
# COMPACT_ATOMS: atom_id res chain seq x y z
N MET A 1 -3.05 -9.15 -9.66
CA MET A 1 -2.44 -8.02 -10.39
C MET A 1 -0.99 -8.38 -10.69
N LEU A 2 -0.45 -7.99 -11.85
CA LEU A 2 0.92 -8.35 -12.22
C LEU A 2 1.95 -7.43 -11.53
N ILE A 3 3.17 -7.94 -11.29
CA ILE A 3 4.23 -7.20 -10.57
C ILE A 3 4.54 -5.85 -11.22
N TYR A 4 4.63 -5.80 -12.56
CA TYR A 4 4.91 -4.54 -13.26
C TYR A 4 3.77 -3.53 -13.13
N GLU A 5 2.51 -3.99 -13.00
CA GLU A 5 1.35 -3.13 -12.77
C GLU A 5 1.38 -2.58 -11.34
N ALA A 6 1.72 -3.42 -10.36
CA ALA A 6 1.94 -3.00 -8.96
C ALA A 6 2.98 -1.89 -8.87
N PHE A 7 4.09 -2.10 -9.58
CA PHE A 7 5.19 -1.17 -9.66
C PHE A 7 4.75 0.15 -10.28
N HIS A 8 4.08 0.10 -11.45
CA HIS A 8 3.54 1.28 -12.12
C HIS A 8 2.57 2.07 -11.22
N ASN A 9 1.61 1.37 -10.60
CA ASN A 9 0.59 1.99 -9.77
C ASN A 9 1.17 2.62 -8.51
N THR A 10 2.17 1.98 -7.91
CA THR A 10 2.89 2.54 -6.75
C THR A 10 3.64 3.82 -7.14
N LEU A 11 4.39 3.81 -8.24
CA LEU A 11 5.07 5.01 -8.73
C LEU A 11 4.09 6.17 -8.97
N LYS A 12 2.94 5.88 -9.58
CA LYS A 12 1.90 6.87 -9.86
C LYS A 12 1.27 7.42 -8.57
N ARG A 13 1.00 6.57 -7.57
CA ARG A 13 0.37 7.00 -6.31
C ARG A 13 1.26 7.92 -5.48
N TYR A 14 2.57 7.67 -5.48
CA TYR A 14 3.54 8.42 -4.69
C TYR A 14 4.28 9.52 -5.49
N ASP A 15 3.85 9.78 -6.73
CA ASP A 15 4.47 10.75 -7.65
C ASP A 15 6.00 10.54 -7.82
N ILE A 16 6.43 9.28 -7.84
CA ILE A 16 7.84 8.93 -8.00
C ILE A 16 8.17 8.87 -9.49
N SER A 17 8.98 9.83 -9.96
CA SER A 17 9.46 9.82 -11.34
C SER A 17 10.45 8.67 -11.59
N GLY A 18 10.41 8.07 -12.79
CA GLY A 18 11.34 7.00 -13.18
C GLY A 18 12.80 7.45 -13.15
N LYS A 19 13.07 8.72 -13.47
CA LYS A 19 14.41 9.34 -13.40
C LYS A 19 14.93 9.46 -11.97
N ALA A 20 14.08 9.87 -11.02
CA ALA A 20 14.47 9.93 -9.62
C ALA A 20 14.74 8.51 -9.09
N LEU A 21 13.87 7.56 -9.40
CA LEU A 21 14.04 6.17 -8.98
C LEU A 21 15.32 5.55 -9.52
N ALA A 22 15.59 5.69 -10.82
CA ALA A 22 16.79 5.14 -11.46
C ALA A 22 18.08 5.63 -10.80
N ARG A 23 18.13 6.93 -10.46
CA ARG A 23 19.27 7.55 -9.78
C ARG A 23 19.48 6.98 -8.38
N VAL A 24 18.42 6.86 -7.59
CA VAL A 24 18.52 6.37 -6.19
C VAL A 24 18.83 4.87 -6.16
N ALA A 25 18.30 4.11 -7.11
CA ALA A 25 18.54 2.66 -7.23
C ALA A 25 19.86 2.29 -7.92
N GLY A 26 20.58 3.27 -8.51
CA GLY A 26 21.83 3.00 -9.22
C GLY A 26 21.66 2.22 -10.53
N VAL A 27 20.50 2.37 -11.20
CA VAL A 27 20.18 1.68 -12.46
C VAL A 27 19.90 2.66 -13.60
N SER A 28 19.78 2.17 -14.83
CA SER A 28 19.43 3.02 -15.97
C SER A 28 17.94 3.39 -15.99
N GLU A 29 17.61 4.61 -16.44
CA GLU A 29 16.22 5.04 -16.64
C GLU A 29 15.46 4.12 -17.63
N SER A 30 16.20 3.58 -18.62
CA SER A 30 15.66 2.62 -19.58
C SER A 30 15.20 1.33 -18.91
N LEU A 31 15.96 0.79 -17.95
CA LEU A 31 15.55 -0.39 -17.19
C LEU A 31 14.24 -0.13 -16.44
N VAL A 32 14.16 0.99 -15.70
CA VAL A 32 12.95 1.35 -14.94
C VAL A 32 11.75 1.49 -15.88
N SER A 33 11.93 2.15 -17.03
CA SER A 33 10.88 2.30 -18.03
C SER A 33 10.44 0.97 -18.62
N GLN A 34 11.37 0.09 -19.01
CA GLN A 34 11.03 -1.22 -19.58
C GLN A 34 10.30 -2.11 -18.57
N PHE A 35 10.76 -2.13 -17.32
CA PHE A 35 10.11 -2.88 -16.26
C PHE A 35 8.71 -2.35 -15.95
N ARG A 36 8.54 -1.03 -15.81
CA ARG A 36 7.25 -0.38 -15.58
C ARG A 36 6.18 -0.72 -16.62
N HIS A 37 6.58 -1.03 -17.85
CA HIS A 37 5.68 -1.40 -18.94
C HIS A 37 5.66 -2.90 -19.25
N GLY A 38 6.23 -3.74 -18.38
CA GLY A 38 6.27 -5.19 -18.56
C GLY A 38 7.12 -5.68 -19.73
N LYS A 39 7.95 -4.80 -20.34
CA LYS A 39 8.76 -5.12 -21.52
C LYS A 39 10.03 -5.91 -21.17
N LYS A 40 10.50 -5.80 -19.93
CA LYS A 40 11.69 -6.50 -19.44
C LYS A 40 11.51 -6.84 -17.96
N GLY A 41 11.76 -8.09 -17.60
CA GLY A 41 11.83 -8.50 -16.20
C GLY A 41 13.12 -8.02 -15.52
N VAL A 42 13.14 -8.08 -14.19
CA VAL A 42 14.31 -7.79 -13.36
C VAL A 42 14.58 -8.99 -12.47
N THR A 43 15.81 -9.13 -11.97
CA THR A 43 16.13 -10.13 -10.95
C THR A 43 15.51 -9.73 -9.61
N ASP A 44 15.41 -10.68 -8.68
CA ASP A 44 14.89 -10.42 -7.33
C ASP A 44 15.71 -9.34 -6.60
N GLU A 45 17.04 -9.38 -6.73
CA GLU A 45 17.95 -8.38 -6.17
C GLU A 45 17.72 -6.98 -6.78
N MET A 46 17.54 -6.89 -8.10
CA MET A 46 17.23 -5.62 -8.77
C MET A 46 15.85 -5.10 -8.37
N LEU A 47 14.88 -5.99 -8.17
CA LEU A 47 13.57 -5.61 -7.67
C LEU A 47 13.69 -5.04 -6.25
N ASP A 48 14.41 -5.71 -5.35
CA ASP A 48 14.54 -5.24 -3.97
C ASP A 48 15.26 -3.88 -3.91
N ASN A 49 16.33 -3.69 -4.70
CA ASN A 49 16.99 -2.40 -4.84
C ASN A 49 16.06 -1.27 -5.33
N LEU A 50 15.17 -1.57 -6.29
CA LEU A 50 14.16 -0.61 -6.74
C LEU A 50 13.14 -0.30 -5.63
N LEU A 51 12.70 -1.30 -4.86
CA LEU A 51 11.74 -1.13 -3.76
C LEU A 51 12.34 -0.35 -2.58
N GLU A 52 13.61 -0.59 -2.25
CA GLU A 52 14.33 0.22 -1.27
C GLU A 52 14.47 1.67 -1.72
N ALA A 53 14.80 1.89 -3.00
CA ALA A 53 14.90 3.23 -3.55
C ALA A 53 13.54 3.96 -3.54
N MET A 54 12.43 3.26 -3.82
CA MET A 54 11.09 3.82 -3.65
C MET A 54 10.82 4.23 -2.21
N GLN A 55 11.13 3.36 -1.24
CA GLN A 55 10.93 3.64 0.18
C GLN A 55 11.76 4.84 0.66
N LYS A 56 12.98 5.02 0.13
CA LYS A 56 13.84 6.19 0.40
C LYS A 56 13.25 7.48 -0.17
N ILE A 57 12.65 7.43 -1.36
CA ILE A 57 12.03 8.59 -2.01
C ILE A 57 10.70 8.97 -1.33
N ALA A 58 9.86 7.98 -1.08
CA ALA A 58 8.54 8.17 -0.48
C ALA A 58 8.26 7.05 0.54
N PRO A 59 8.37 7.35 1.86
CA PRO A 59 8.09 6.37 2.89
C PRO A 59 6.67 5.80 2.77
N GLY A 60 6.56 4.47 2.77
CA GLY A 60 5.28 3.76 2.61
C GLY A 60 5.07 3.16 1.22
N ALA A 61 5.85 3.59 0.21
CA ALA A 61 5.76 3.07 -1.15
C ALA A 61 6.02 1.55 -1.24
N ARG A 62 7.01 1.03 -0.51
CA ARG A 62 7.29 -0.43 -0.49
C ARG A 62 6.13 -1.23 0.09
N LYS A 63 5.56 -0.77 1.21
CA LYS A 63 4.40 -1.42 1.84
C LYS A 63 3.21 -1.44 0.87
N HIS A 64 2.92 -0.31 0.23
CA HIS A 64 1.85 -0.23 -0.74
C HIS A 64 2.06 -1.17 -1.94
N PHE A 65 3.28 -1.22 -2.49
CA PHE A 65 3.61 -2.19 -3.54
C PHE A 65 3.33 -3.62 -3.10
N CYS A 66 3.82 -4.02 -1.92
CA CYS A 66 3.61 -5.37 -1.38
C CYS A 66 2.13 -5.70 -1.20
N SER A 67 1.33 -4.78 -0.64
CA SER A 67 -0.12 -4.98 -0.50
C SER A 67 -0.81 -5.19 -1.84
N LEU A 68 -0.44 -4.40 -2.86
CA LEU A 68 -1.00 -4.60 -4.19
C LEU A 68 -0.62 -5.97 -4.79
N VAL A 69 0.63 -6.42 -4.63
CA VAL A 69 1.07 -7.75 -5.11
C VAL A 69 0.38 -8.89 -4.36
N ALA A 70 0.20 -8.74 -3.04
CA ALA A 70 -0.51 -9.71 -2.21
C ALA A 70 -2.02 -9.79 -2.50
N GLY A 71 -2.56 -8.87 -3.31
CA GLY A 71 -4.00 -8.76 -3.54
C GLY A 71 -4.75 -8.20 -2.33
N GLU A 72 -4.04 -7.60 -1.37
CA GLU A 72 -4.63 -6.81 -0.30
C GLU A 72 -5.20 -5.54 -0.94
N LEU A 73 -6.50 -5.58 -1.23
CA LEU A 73 -7.21 -4.43 -1.77
C LEU A 73 -7.08 -3.25 -0.79
N VAL A 74 -6.52 -2.17 -1.35
CA VAL A 74 -6.53 -0.78 -0.89
C VAL A 74 -7.78 -0.48 -0.05
N GLU A 75 -7.56 0.03 1.17
CA GLU A 75 -8.56 0.55 2.14
C GLU A 75 -10.00 0.06 1.96
N GLY A 76 -10.36 -0.99 2.73
CA GLY A 76 -11.73 -1.50 2.84
C GLY A 76 -11.81 -3.02 2.95
N ALA A 77 -11.01 -3.75 2.17
CA ALA A 77 -11.07 -5.22 2.14
C ALA A 77 -10.44 -5.90 3.37
N GLY A 78 -9.52 -5.24 4.07
CA GLY A 78 -8.97 -5.75 5.32
C GLY A 78 -10.05 -5.91 6.39
N VAL A 79 -11.00 -4.98 6.45
CA VAL A 79 -12.12 -5.05 7.39
C VAL A 79 -13.09 -6.15 6.97
N GLU A 80 -13.46 -6.25 5.70
CA GLU A 80 -14.35 -7.32 5.22
C GLU A 80 -13.75 -8.73 5.41
N ASN A 81 -12.45 -8.90 5.17
CA ASN A 81 -11.78 -10.19 5.39
C ASN A 81 -11.65 -10.50 6.89
N ALA A 82 -11.32 -9.51 7.72
CA ALA A 82 -11.35 -9.68 9.17
C ALA A 82 -12.76 -10.04 9.68
N ILE A 83 -13.82 -9.46 9.11
CA ILE A 83 -15.21 -9.82 9.45
C ILE A 83 -15.55 -11.25 9.02
N LYS A 84 -15.04 -11.73 7.88
CA LYS A 84 -15.26 -13.12 7.42
C LYS A 84 -14.60 -14.16 8.32
N GLU A 85 -13.55 -13.80 9.04
CA GLU A 85 -12.83 -14.68 9.96
C GLU A 85 -13.45 -14.71 11.36
N ILE A 86 -14.38 -13.80 11.66
CA ILE A 86 -15.08 -13.73 12.94
C ILE A 86 -16.24 -14.72 12.94
N SER A 87 -16.34 -15.51 14.02
CA SER A 87 -17.46 -16.43 14.20
C SER A 87 -18.77 -15.69 14.45
N ILE A 88 -19.91 -16.31 14.16
CA ILE A 88 -21.24 -15.68 14.35
C ILE A 88 -21.46 -15.31 15.82
N GLU A 89 -20.89 -16.09 16.73
CA GLU A 89 -20.95 -15.91 18.18
C GLU A 89 -20.21 -14.66 18.66
N GLU A 90 -19.15 -14.24 17.94
CA GLU A 90 -18.32 -13.08 18.27
C GLU A 90 -18.85 -11.77 17.65
N ILE A 91 -19.78 -11.85 16.70
CA ILE A 91 -20.39 -10.67 16.05
C ILE A 91 -21.03 -9.70 17.06
N PRO A 92 -21.82 -10.14 18.06
CA PRO A 92 -22.41 -9.23 19.04
C PRO A 92 -21.36 -8.44 19.83
N GLU A 93 -20.23 -9.08 20.18
CA GLU A 93 -19.14 -8.44 20.93
C GLU A 93 -18.41 -7.41 20.07
N LEU A 94 -18.17 -7.73 18.80
CA LEU A 94 -17.62 -6.79 17.83
C LEU A 94 -18.53 -5.56 17.66
N LEU A 95 -19.83 -5.76 17.47
CA LEU A 95 -20.79 -4.66 17.31
C LEU A 95 -20.82 -3.75 18.53
N MET A 96 -20.76 -4.34 19.74
CA MET A 96 -20.67 -3.59 20.99
C MET A 96 -19.35 -2.82 21.11
N ALA A 97 -18.23 -3.39 20.67
CA ALA A 97 -16.94 -2.70 20.65
C ALA A 97 -16.96 -1.48 19.70
N ILE A 98 -17.50 -1.65 18.49
CA ILE A 98 -17.67 -0.56 17.51
C ILE A 98 -18.57 0.53 18.08
N ALA A 99 -19.72 0.17 18.67
CA ALA A 99 -20.64 1.13 19.28
C ALA A 99 -19.97 1.95 20.42
N ARG A 100 -19.11 1.32 21.22
CA ARG A 100 -18.32 2.01 22.25
C ARG A 100 -17.30 2.97 21.64
N CYS A 101 -16.59 2.55 20.59
CA CYS A 101 -15.64 3.40 19.88
C CYS A 101 -16.30 4.65 19.30
N CYS A 102 -17.46 4.51 18.67
CA CYS A 102 -18.20 5.64 18.11
C CYS A 102 -18.67 6.64 19.18
N LYS A 103 -19.14 6.15 20.34
CA LYS A 103 -19.53 7.01 21.47
C LYS A 103 -18.36 7.78 22.08
N SER A 104 -17.15 7.21 22.05
CA SER A 104 -15.96 7.87 22.57
C SER A 104 -15.43 8.98 21.64
N GLY A 105 -15.82 8.97 20.35
CA GLY A 105 -15.41 9.97 19.36
C GLY A 105 -16.19 11.29 19.42
N GLU A 106 -17.33 11.34 20.11
CA GLU A 106 -18.18 12.55 20.21
C GLU A 106 -17.84 13.46 21.41
N SER A 107 -16.84 13.12 22.25
CA SER A 107 -16.49 13.92 23.44
C SER A 107 -15.37 14.96 23.28
N GLN A 108 -14.93 15.30 22.05
CA GLN A 108 -13.95 16.38 21.85
C GLN A 108 -14.27 17.34 20.70
N VAL A 109 -15.55 17.70 20.49
CA VAL A 109 -15.88 18.84 19.61
C VAL A 109 -16.79 19.84 20.33
N LEU A 110 -16.13 20.92 20.78
CA LEU A 110 -16.63 22.29 21.00
C LEU A 110 -17.72 22.50 22.07
N GLN A 111 -17.29 22.85 23.30
CA GLN A 111 -17.97 23.92 24.03
C GLN A 111 -17.33 25.25 23.63
N VAL A 112 -18.09 26.04 22.86
CA VAL A 112 -17.95 27.49 22.80
C VAL A 112 -19.28 28.06 23.28
N HIS A 113 -19.33 28.54 24.51
CA HIS A 113 -20.01 29.77 24.88
C HIS A 113 -19.57 30.26 26.26
#